data_AF-A0A0F9P402-F1
#
_entry.id   AF-A0A0F9P402-F1
#
_cell.length_a   1.000
_cell.length_b   1.000
_cell.length_c   1.000
_cell.angle_alpha   90.00
_cell.angle_beta   90.00
_cell.angle_gamma   90.00
#
_symmetry.space_group_name_H-M   'P 1'
#
loop_
_entity.id
_entity.type
_entity.pdbx_description
1 polymer ?
#
loop_
_entity_poly.entity_id
_entity_poly.type
_entity_poly.pdbx_seq_one_letter_code
_entity_poly.pdbx_strand_id
1 'polypeptide(L)'
;VIEEVGPEGNYLVTEHTRKHYKERWYPHLFERDTYGSWIEKGGKTLVERAADKVDRILSEHEPESLPSKIKEKLKGIVHRTKRN
;
A
#
# COMPACT_ATOMS: atom_id res chain seq x y z
N VAL A 1 -17.96 21.45 -14.60
CA VAL A 1 -18.55 20.31 -13.86
C VAL A 1 -19.51 20.73 -12.74
N ILE A 2 -19.13 21.58 -11.77
CA ILE A 2 -20.04 21.94 -10.65
C ILE A 2 -21.27 22.70 -11.13
N GLU A 3 -21.08 23.76 -11.93
CA GLU A 3 -22.18 24.52 -12.53
C GLU A 3 -23.03 23.66 -13.49
N GLU A 4 -22.38 22.80 -14.28
CA GLU A 4 -23.01 21.90 -15.25
C GLU A 4 -23.92 20.84 -14.59
N VAL A 5 -23.50 20.28 -13.45
CA VAL A 5 -24.27 19.26 -12.72
C VAL A 5 -25.42 19.89 -11.92
N GLY A 6 -25.22 21.10 -11.39
CA GLY A 6 -26.24 21.83 -10.65
C GLY A 6 -26.67 21.17 -9.32
N PRO A 7 -27.69 21.74 -8.64
CA PRO A 7 -28.26 21.17 -7.42
C PRO A 7 -28.86 19.79 -7.67
N GLU A 8 -28.76 18.89 -6.69
CA GLU A 8 -29.27 17.51 -6.73
C GLU A 8 -28.68 16.59 -7.81
N GLY A 9 -27.76 17.08 -8.64
CA GLY A 9 -27.11 16.30 -9.69
C GLY A 9 -26.07 15.29 -9.16
N ASN A 10 -25.67 14.36 -10.04
CA ASN A 10 -24.74 13.28 -9.72
C ASN A 10 -23.41 13.44 -10.47
N TYR A 11 -22.29 13.36 -9.74
CA TYR A 11 -20.94 13.54 -10.29
C TYR A 11 -20.28 12.24 -10.79
N LEU A 12 -20.83 11.07 -10.44
CA LEU A 12 -20.20 9.76 -10.70
C LEU A 12 -20.01 9.45 -12.18
N VAL A 13 -20.93 9.94 -13.03
CA VAL A 13 -20.93 9.69 -14.47
C VAL A 13 -20.30 10.82 -15.30
N THR A 14 -19.80 11.87 -14.65
CA THR A 14 -19.21 13.01 -15.36
C THR A 14 -17.84 12.66 -15.95
N GLU A 15 -17.50 13.26 -17.09
CA GLU A 15 -16.19 13.08 -17.73
C GLU A 15 -15.05 13.50 -16.80
N HIS A 16 -15.25 14.58 -16.02
CA HIS A 16 -14.30 15.01 -15.00
C HIS A 16 -14.02 13.92 -13.97
N THR A 17 -15.06 13.30 -13.39
CA THR A 17 -14.86 12.19 -12.43
C THR A 17 -14.18 11.00 -13.11
N ARG A 18 -14.60 10.62 -14.32
CA ARG A 18 -13.98 9.51 -15.06
C ARG A 18 -12.49 9.74 -15.34
N LYS A 19 -12.09 10.98 -15.62
CA LYS A 19 -10.70 11.36 -15.85
C LYS A 19 -9.86 11.29 -14.58
N HIS A 20 -10.40 11.76 -13.45
CA HIS A 20 -9.62 12.04 -12.24
C HIS A 20 -9.79 11.02 -11.09
N TYR A 21 -10.78 10.13 -11.11
CA TYR A 21 -11.10 9.26 -9.95
C TYR A 21 -9.95 8.35 -9.47
N LYS A 22 -8.97 8.05 -10.32
CA LYS A 22 -7.81 7.21 -10.01
C LYS A 22 -6.58 7.99 -9.55
N GLU A 23 -6.57 9.32 -9.63
CA GLU A 23 -5.42 10.15 -9.25
C GLU A 23 -5.20 10.17 -7.73
N ARG A 24 -6.25 9.88 -6.96
CA ARG A 24 -6.16 9.81 -5.51
C ARG A 24 -5.42 8.54 -5.08
N TRP A 25 -4.52 8.68 -4.11
CA TRP A 25 -3.95 7.54 -3.41
C TRP A 25 -5.05 6.74 -2.70
N TYR A 26 -5.09 5.43 -2.93
CA TYR A 26 -5.99 4.50 -2.26
C TYR A 26 -5.20 3.57 -1.34
N PRO A 27 -5.59 3.44 -0.06
CA PRO A 27 -4.92 2.51 0.83
C PRO A 27 -5.24 1.07 0.43
N HIS A 28 -4.24 0.20 0.50
CA HIS A 28 -4.39 -1.22 0.17
C HIS A 28 -4.84 -2.11 1.34
N LEU A 29 -4.82 -1.59 2.57
CA LEU A 29 -5.06 -2.38 3.77
C LEU A 29 -6.50 -2.28 4.31
N PHE A 30 -7.19 -1.17 4.09
CA PHE A 30 -8.55 -0.96 4.59
C PHE A 30 -9.58 -1.70 3.72
N GLU A 31 -10.61 -2.27 4.35
CA GLU A 31 -11.76 -2.85 3.65
C GLU A 31 -12.83 -1.78 3.58
N ARG A 32 -13.42 -1.60 2.40
CA ARG A 32 -14.49 -0.63 2.15
C ARG A 32 -15.73 -1.27 1.55
N ASP A 33 -15.71 -2.58 1.37
CA ASP A 33 -16.87 -3.35 0.97
C ASP A 33 -18.01 -3.29 1.99
N THR A 34 -19.19 -3.64 1.51
CA THR A 34 -20.35 -3.86 2.36
C THR A 34 -20.08 -4.99 3.38
N TYR A 35 -20.80 -4.97 4.50
CA TYR A 35 -20.67 -5.99 5.54
C TYR A 35 -20.84 -7.41 4.99
N GLY A 36 -21.82 -7.65 4.12
CA GLY A 36 -22.06 -8.96 3.52
C GLY A 36 -20.84 -9.48 2.73
N SER A 37 -20.32 -8.65 1.82
CA SER A 37 -19.13 -9.00 1.04
C SER A 37 -17.88 -9.18 1.90
N TRP A 38 -17.73 -8.42 2.99
CA TRP A 38 -16.64 -8.61 3.94
C TRP A 38 -16.72 -9.96 4.66
N ILE A 39 -17.92 -10.38 5.08
CA ILE A 39 -18.14 -11.70 5.68
C ILE A 39 -17.88 -12.82 4.67
N GLU A 40 -18.35 -12.71 3.44
CA GLU A 40 -18.08 -13.68 2.36
C GLU A 40 -16.58 -13.84 2.08
N LYS A 41 -15.80 -12.76 2.25
CA LYS A 41 -14.33 -12.75 2.15
C LYS A 41 -13.61 -13.27 3.40
N GLY A 42 -14.35 -13.77 4.39
CA GLY A 42 -13.81 -14.37 5.61
C GLY A 42 -13.72 -13.44 6.82
N GLY A 43 -14.26 -12.22 6.73
CA GLY A 43 -14.47 -11.38 7.92
C GLY A 43 -13.19 -10.95 8.66
N LYS A 44 -12.06 -10.85 7.96
CA LYS A 44 -10.78 -10.49 8.61
C LYS A 44 -10.81 -9.08 9.18
N THR A 45 -10.34 -8.95 10.41
CA THR A 45 -10.05 -7.68 11.07
C THR A 45 -8.94 -6.92 10.34
N LEU A 46 -8.75 -5.65 10.69
CA LEU A 46 -7.63 -4.86 10.16
C LEU A 46 -6.27 -5.44 10.58
N VAL A 47 -6.17 -5.96 11.82
CA VAL A 47 -4.92 -6.48 12.37
C VAL A 47 -4.50 -7.77 11.68
N GLU A 48 -5.44 -8.69 11.42
CA GLU A 48 -5.15 -9.93 10.69
C GLU A 48 -4.64 -9.63 9.27
N ARG A 49 -5.28 -8.69 8.56
CA ARG A 49 -4.81 -8.27 7.23
C ARG A 49 -3.45 -7.59 7.27
N ALA A 50 -3.15 -6.85 8.34
CA ALA A 50 -1.84 -6.25 8.54
C ALA A 50 -0.77 -7.33 8.74
N ALA A 51 -1.06 -8.36 9.54
CA ALA A 51 -0.18 -9.51 9.75
C ALA A 51 0.08 -10.24 8.42
N ASP A 52 -0.97 -10.59 7.66
CA ASP A 52 -0.84 -11.23 6.35
C ASP A 52 0.06 -10.40 5.39
N LYS A 53 -0.10 -9.07 5.42
CA LYS A 53 0.71 -8.16 4.59
C LYS A 53 2.18 -8.16 5.00
N VAL A 54 2.48 -8.21 6.30
CA VAL A 54 3.84 -8.31 6.82
C VAL A 54 4.48 -9.62 6.37
N ASP A 55 3.78 -10.74 6.59
CA ASP A 55 4.28 -12.08 6.22
C ASP A 55 4.59 -12.14 4.72
N ARG A 56 3.71 -11.57 3.88
CA ARG A 56 3.93 -11.49 2.44
C ARG A 56 5.12 -10.63 2.05
N ILE A 57 5.31 -9.47 2.69
CA ILE A 57 6.49 -8.63 2.41
C ILE A 57 7.76 -9.39 2.77
N LEU A 58 7.78 -10.05 3.93
CA LEU A 58 8.96 -10.79 4.38
C LEU A 58 9.30 -11.99 3.50
N SER A 59 8.29 -12.63 2.89
CA SER A 59 8.50 -13.79 2.02
C SER A 59 8.84 -13.42 0.56
N GLU A 60 8.29 -12.33 0.03
CA GLU A 60 8.39 -12.00 -1.40
C GLU A 60 9.34 -10.84 -1.71
N HIS A 61 9.62 -9.95 -0.76
CA HIS A 61 10.38 -8.73 -1.05
C HIS A 61 11.89 -9.00 -1.10
N GLU A 62 12.44 -8.93 -2.30
CA GLU A 62 13.89 -8.88 -2.51
C GLU A 62 14.35 -7.42 -2.66
N PRO A 63 15.09 -6.86 -1.68
CA PRO A 63 15.59 -5.51 -1.79
C PRO A 63 16.74 -5.44 -2.80
N GLU A 64 16.89 -4.28 -3.44
CA GLU A 64 18.00 -4.02 -4.35
C GLU A 64 19.34 -4.22 -3.62
N SER A 65 20.21 -5.01 -4.23
CA SER A 65 21.51 -5.32 -3.63
C SER A 65 22.41 -4.10 -3.59
N LEU A 66 22.98 -3.82 -2.42
CA LEU A 66 24.03 -2.79 -2.32
C LEU A 66 25.22 -3.12 -3.25
N PRO A 67 25.84 -2.11 -3.88
CA PRO A 67 27.08 -2.30 -4.63
C PRO A 67 28.16 -3.00 -3.79
N SER A 68 28.93 -3.89 -4.40
CA SER A 68 29.95 -4.71 -3.73
C SER A 68 30.91 -3.89 -2.85
N LYS A 69 31.44 -2.79 -3.39
CA LYS A 69 32.34 -1.86 -2.69
C LYS A 69 31.75 -1.30 -1.41
N ILE A 70 30.44 -1.02 -1.39
CA ILE A 70 29.74 -0.53 -0.20
C ILE A 70 29.58 -1.66 0.81
N LYS A 71 29.19 -2.87 0.37
CA LYS A 71 29.09 -4.05 1.25
C LYS A 71 30.41 -4.36 1.94
N GLU A 72 31.53 -4.30 1.21
CA GLU A 72 32.87 -4.53 1.76
C GLU A 72 33.26 -3.49 2.81
N LYS A 73 33.02 -2.21 2.54
CA LYS A 73 33.28 -1.13 3.50
C LYS A 73 32.46 -1.31 4.79
N LEU A 74 31.18 -1.67 4.66
CA LEU A 74 30.30 -1.94 5.80
C LEU A 74 30.80 -3.13 6.63
N LYS A 75 31.19 -4.24 5.99
CA LYS A 75 31.80 -5.38 6.68
C LYS A 75 33.05 -4.98 7.48
N GLY A 76 33.91 -4.14 6.91
CA GLY A 76 35.10 -3.62 7.59
C GLY A 76 34.79 -2.77 8.83
N ILE A 77 33.74 -1.94 8.77
CA ILE A 77 33.30 -1.13 9.93
C ILE A 77 32.75 -2.04 11.04
N VAL A 78 31.85 -2.97 10.71
CA VAL A 78 31.26 -3.90 11.68
C VAL A 78 32.33 -4.73 12.40
N HIS A 79 33.34 -5.20 11.66
CA HIS A 79 34.43 -5.98 12.24
C HIS A 79 35.32 -5.18 13.20
N ARG A 80 35.50 -3.89 12.93
CA ARG A 80 36.25 -2.98 13.81
C ARG A 80 35.52 -2.75 15.13
N THR A 81 34.21 -2.52 15.07
CA THR A 81 33.39 -2.24 16.26
C THR A 81 33.22 -3.46 17.17
N LYS A 82 33.15 -4.68 16.61
CA LYS A 82 33.06 -5.93 17.39
C LYS A 82 34.36 -6.32 18.11
N ARG A 83 35.48 -5.69 17.78
CA ARG A 83 36.80 -5.95 18.37
C ARG A 83 37.16 -4.99 19.52
N ASN A 84 36.37 -3.94 19.72
CA ASN A 84 36.36 -3.11 20.93
C ASN A 84 35.25 -3.58 21.85
#